data_AF-B0K028-F1
#
_entry.id   AF-B0K028-F1
#
_cell.length_a   1.000
_cell.length_b   1.000
_cell.length_c   1.000
_cell.angle_alpha   90.00
_cell.angle_beta   90.00
_cell.angle_gamma   90.00
#
_symmetry.space_group_name_H-M   'P 1'
#
loop_
_entity.id
_entity.type
_entity.pdbx_description
1 polymer ?
#
loop_
_entity_poly.entity_id
_entity_poly.type
_entity_poly.pdbx_seq_one_letter_code
_entity_poly.pdbx_strand_id
1 'polypeptide(L)'
;MASRRGALIVLEGVDRAGKTTQCLRLVTALCASGHRAELLRFPERSTEIGKLLSSYLEKKTELEDHSVHLLFSANRWEQVPLIKAKLNQGVTLFWTDTRFLGLPSLAPRRHAGFSRTALYFAFG
;
A
#
# COMPACT_ATOMS: atom_id res chain seq x y z
N MET A 1 -15.76 -4.40 -28.28
CA MET A 1 -15.89 -3.26 -27.34
C MET A 1 -14.66 -3.27 -26.46
N ALA A 2 -13.86 -2.20 -26.41
CA ALA A 2 -12.70 -2.16 -25.52
C ALA A 2 -13.21 -2.17 -24.07
N SER A 3 -12.87 -3.20 -23.29
CA SER A 3 -13.20 -3.21 -21.87
C SER A 3 -12.46 -2.06 -21.20
N ARG A 4 -13.19 -1.23 -20.45
CA ARG A 4 -12.58 -0.09 -19.76
C ARG A 4 -11.81 -0.64 -18.55
N ARG A 5 -10.48 -0.42 -18.52
CA ARG A 5 -9.62 -0.76 -17.38
C ARG A 5 -10.13 -0.04 -16.11
N GLY A 6 -10.01 -0.69 -14.96
CA GLY A 6 -10.30 -0.07 -13.67
C GLY A 6 -9.26 1.01 -13.31
N ALA A 7 -9.60 1.86 -12.34
CA ALA A 7 -8.69 2.89 -11.83
C ALA A 7 -7.87 2.39 -10.64
N LEU A 8 -6.63 2.87 -10.49
CA LEU A 8 -5.87 2.72 -9.26
C LEU A 8 -5.93 4.06 -8.51
N ILE A 9 -6.49 4.06 -7.30
CA ILE A 9 -6.73 5.25 -6.50
C ILE A 9 -5.98 5.11 -5.17
N VAL A 10 -5.05 6.02 -4.90
CA VAL A 10 -4.26 6.04 -3.65
C VAL A 10 -4.78 7.15 -2.75
N LEU A 11 -5.07 6.83 -1.48
CA LEU A 11 -5.43 7.84 -0.48
C LEU A 11 -4.26 8.10 0.46
N GLU A 12 -3.70 9.30 0.32
CA GLU A 12 -2.61 9.81 1.16
C GLU A 12 -3.12 10.76 2.25
N GLY A 13 -2.37 10.89 3.34
CA GLY A 13 -2.71 11.80 4.44
C GLY A 13 -2.01 11.44 5.74
N VAL A 14 -2.14 12.32 6.74
CA VAL A 14 -1.49 12.13 8.05
C VAL A 14 -2.02 10.91 8.81
N ASP A 15 -1.28 10.46 9.81
CA ASP A 15 -1.71 9.39 10.69
C ASP A 15 -3.03 9.74 11.37
N ARG A 16 -3.92 8.74 11.47
CA ARG A 16 -5.26 8.87 12.04
C ARG A 16 -6.21 9.84 11.32
N ALA A 17 -5.89 10.28 10.09
CA ALA A 17 -6.80 11.06 9.24
C ALA A 17 -8.05 10.28 8.75
N GLY A 18 -8.22 9.00 9.12
CA GLY A 18 -9.36 8.18 8.72
C GLY A 18 -9.28 7.60 7.31
N LYS A 19 -8.10 7.58 6.68
CA LYS A 19 -7.87 7.06 5.31
C LYS A 19 -8.50 5.68 5.06
N THR A 20 -8.23 4.73 5.96
CA THR A 20 -8.78 3.36 5.87
C THR A 20 -10.31 3.36 5.92
N THR A 21 -10.89 4.15 6.83
CA THR A 21 -12.34 4.29 6.94
C THR A 21 -12.94 4.85 5.66
N GLN A 22 -12.33 5.90 5.09
CA GLN A 22 -12.84 6.51 3.87
C GLN A 22 -12.69 5.59 2.65
N CYS A 23 -11.57 4.89 2.49
CA CYS A 23 -11.44 3.89 1.41
C CYS A 23 -12.48 2.78 1.52
N LEU A 24 -12.72 2.25 2.72
CA LEU A 24 -13.75 1.23 2.92
C LEU A 24 -15.13 1.75 2.53
N ARG A 25 -15.50 2.95 2.98
CA ARG A 25 -16.78 3.57 2.61
C ARG A 25 -16.91 3.78 1.11
N LEU A 26 -15.84 4.21 0.45
CA LEU A 26 -15.82 4.46 -0.99
C LEU A 26 -15.93 3.17 -1.81
N VAL A 27 -15.20 2.12 -1.41
CA VAL A 27 -15.34 0.78 -2.01
C VAL A 27 -16.78 0.28 -1.85
N THR A 28 -17.35 0.34 -0.64
CA THR A 28 -18.74 -0.08 -0.40
C THR A 28 -19.73 0.69 -1.25
N ALA A 29 -19.59 2.02 -1.33
CA ALA A 29 -20.48 2.86 -2.13
C ALA A 29 -20.39 2.55 -3.64
N LEU A 30 -19.18 2.35 -4.17
CA LEU A 30 -18.97 1.98 -5.57
C LEU A 30 -19.53 0.60 -5.90
N CYS A 31 -19.33 -0.38 -5.01
CA CYS A 31 -19.93 -1.70 -5.15
C CYS A 31 -21.46 -1.63 -5.12
N ALA A 32 -22.05 -0.82 -4.22
CA ALA A 32 -23.49 -0.61 -4.16
C ALA A 32 -24.06 0.06 -5.42
N SER A 33 -23.27 0.86 -6.14
CA SER A 33 -23.66 1.48 -7.41
C SER A 33 -23.32 0.62 -8.65
N GLY A 34 -22.96 -0.66 -8.45
CA GLY A 34 -22.70 -1.61 -9.54
C GLY A 34 -21.29 -1.54 -10.15
N HIS A 35 -20.37 -0.79 -9.56
CA HIS A 35 -18.96 -0.81 -9.96
C HIS A 35 -18.20 -1.91 -9.22
N ARG A 36 -17.18 -2.48 -9.87
CA ARG A 36 -16.27 -3.41 -9.21
C ARG A 36 -15.14 -2.61 -8.55
N ALA A 37 -15.08 -2.63 -7.23
CA ALA A 37 -14.05 -1.96 -6.46
C ALA A 37 -13.49 -2.87 -5.36
N GLU A 38 -12.18 -2.82 -5.13
CA GLU A 38 -11.49 -3.59 -4.09
C GLU A 38 -10.51 -2.70 -3.32
N LEU A 39 -10.29 -3.02 -2.04
CA LEU A 39 -9.32 -2.34 -1.18
C LEU A 39 -8.03 -3.16 -1.09
N LEU A 40 -6.90 -2.54 -1.41
CA LEU A 40 -5.56 -3.05 -1.17
C LEU A 40 -4.97 -2.42 0.09
N ARG A 41 -4.42 -3.25 0.97
CA ARG A 41 -3.79 -2.83 2.22
C ARG A 41 -2.33 -3.21 2.21
N PHE A 42 -1.47 -2.25 2.55
CA PHE A 42 -0.04 -2.48 2.70
C PHE A 42 0.43 -2.25 4.15
N PRO A 43 1.37 -3.07 4.66
CA PRO A 43 1.94 -4.25 3.98
C PRO A 43 0.90 -5.38 3.83
N GLU A 44 0.97 -6.13 2.74
CA GLU A 44 0.19 -7.35 2.53
C GLU A 44 0.81 -8.45 3.40
N ARG A 45 0.15 -8.78 4.51
CA ARG A 45 0.72 -9.61 5.59
C ARG A 45 0.65 -11.12 5.32
N SER A 46 -0.09 -11.54 4.30
CA SER A 46 -0.24 -12.96 3.98
C SER A 46 0.99 -13.56 3.28
N THR A 47 1.81 -12.74 2.63
CA THR A 47 3.03 -13.21 1.94
C THR A 47 4.20 -13.43 2.89
N GLU A 48 5.24 -14.13 2.45
CA GLU A 48 6.43 -14.36 3.28
C GLU A 48 7.12 -13.04 3.68
N ILE A 49 7.21 -12.08 2.75
CA ILE A 49 7.71 -10.73 3.06
C ILE A 49 6.76 -10.02 4.04
N GLY A 50 5.45 -10.16 3.84
CA GLY A 50 4.42 -9.66 4.74
C GLY A 50 4.52 -10.18 6.17
N LYS A 51 4.83 -11.46 6.34
CA LYS A 51 5.03 -12.11 7.65
C LYS A 51 6.28 -11.56 8.34
N LEU A 52 7.39 -11.39 7.62
CA LEU A 52 8.61 -10.79 8.15
C LEU A 52 8.36 -9.34 8.60
N LEU A 53 7.69 -8.54 7.77
CA LEU A 53 7.29 -7.18 8.11
C LEU A 53 6.36 -7.15 9.33
N SER A 54 5.42 -8.10 9.43
CA SER A 54 4.53 -8.20 10.59
C SER A 54 5.29 -8.47 11.89
N SER A 55 6.26 -9.39 11.85
CA SER A 55 7.13 -9.70 13.00
C SER A 55 7.95 -8.49 13.45
N TYR A 56 8.53 -7.75 12.49
CA TYR A 56 9.26 -6.51 12.77
C TYR A 56 8.35 -5.44 13.41
N LEU A 57 7.16 -5.23 12.86
CA LEU A 57 6.20 -4.24 13.37
C LEU A 57 5.68 -4.57 14.78
N GLU A 58 5.59 -5.85 15.10
CA GLU A 58 5.23 -6.36 16.41
C GLU A 58 6.43 -6.41 17.37
N LYS A 59 7.61 -5.94 16.94
CA LYS A 59 8.87 -5.94 17.70
C LYS A 59 9.31 -7.35 18.14
N LYS A 60 8.92 -8.38 17.40
CA LYS A 60 9.32 -9.78 17.63
C LYS A 60 10.67 -10.11 16.98
N THR A 61 11.08 -9.32 16.00
CA THR A 61 12.35 -9.48 15.28
C THR A 61 12.98 -8.12 15.07
N GLU A 62 14.29 -8.02 15.30
CA GLU A 62 15.06 -6.84 14.92
C GLU A 62 15.58 -7.00 13.50
N LEU A 63 15.41 -5.96 12.70
CA LEU A 63 15.91 -5.88 11.34
C LEU A 63 16.52 -4.49 11.17
N GLU A 64 17.58 -4.43 10.38
CA GLU A 64 18.24 -3.18 10.03
C GLU A 64 17.29 -2.28 9.21
N ASP A 65 17.28 -0.97 9.48
CA ASP A 65 16.26 -0.04 8.98
C ASP A 65 16.24 0.05 7.44
N HIS A 66 17.40 0.04 6.77
CA HIS A 66 17.47 0.02 5.31
C HIS A 66 16.90 -1.29 4.74
N SER A 67 17.17 -2.41 5.40
CA SER A 67 16.66 -3.73 5.03
C SER A 67 15.13 -3.78 5.14
N VAL A 68 14.56 -3.25 6.22
CA VAL A 68 13.11 -3.13 6.41
C VAL A 68 12.48 -2.26 5.32
N HIS A 69 13.11 -1.13 4.99
CA HIS A 69 12.62 -0.25 3.93
C HIS A 69 12.56 -0.95 2.56
N LEU A 70 13.58 -1.75 2.23
CA LEU A 70 13.59 -2.56 1.01
C LEU A 70 12.51 -3.66 1.04
N LEU A 71 12.27 -4.30 2.19
CA LEU A 71 11.21 -5.29 2.33
C LEU A 71 9.82 -4.69 2.14
N PHE A 72 9.56 -3.47 2.63
CA PHE A 72 8.31 -2.76 2.32
C PHE A 72 8.14 -2.50 0.82
N SER A 73 9.23 -2.16 0.13
CA SER A 73 9.21 -1.95 -1.32
C SER A 73 8.96 -3.27 -2.07
N ALA A 74 9.65 -4.34 -1.67
CA ALA A 74 9.48 -5.67 -2.24
C ALA A 74 8.04 -6.20 -2.06
N ASN A 75 7.44 -5.98 -0.88
CA ASN A 75 6.06 -6.36 -0.59
C ASN A 75 5.02 -5.64 -1.48
N ARG A 76 5.32 -4.45 -1.99
CA ARG A 76 4.49 -3.78 -3.00
C ARG A 76 4.69 -4.37 -4.39
N TRP A 77 5.95 -4.64 -4.75
CA TRP A 77 6.32 -5.20 -6.05
C TRP A 77 5.73 -6.59 -6.29
N GLU A 78 5.68 -7.46 -5.28
CA GLU A 78 5.03 -8.78 -5.38
C GLU A 78 3.53 -8.69 -5.74
N GLN A 79 2.86 -7.57 -5.43
CA GLN A 79 1.44 -7.36 -5.74
C GLN A 79 1.21 -6.78 -7.14
N VAL A 80 2.25 -6.32 -7.84
CA VAL A 80 2.12 -5.69 -9.17
C VAL A 80 1.42 -6.60 -10.20
N PRO A 81 1.71 -7.91 -10.31
CA PRO A 81 1.00 -8.79 -11.23
C PRO A 81 -0.51 -8.85 -10.94
N LEU A 82 -0.90 -8.97 -9.66
CA LEU A 82 -2.29 -8.99 -9.23
C LEU A 82 -2.99 -7.66 -9.56
N ILE A 83 -2.34 -6.54 -9.25
CA ILE A 83 -2.84 -5.19 -9.52
C ILE A 83 -3.09 -5.00 -11.03
N LYS A 84 -2.11 -5.34 -11.87
CA LYS A 84 -2.25 -5.25 -13.34
C LYS A 84 -3.42 -6.11 -13.84
N ALA A 85 -3.54 -7.35 -13.35
CA ALA A 85 -4.61 -8.25 -13.75
C ALA A 85 -5.99 -7.71 -13.37
N LYS A 86 -6.18 -7.26 -12.12
CA LYS A 86 -7.45 -6.69 -11.62
C LYS A 86 -7.86 -5.43 -12.37
N LEU A 87 -6.91 -4.52 -12.60
CA LEU A 87 -7.20 -3.31 -13.36
C LEU A 87 -7.62 -3.66 -14.79
N ASN A 88 -6.92 -4.57 -15.46
CA ASN A 88 -7.28 -5.02 -16.82
C ASN A 88 -8.65 -5.71 -16.88
N GLN A 89 -9.07 -6.36 -15.79
CA GLN A 89 -10.41 -6.92 -15.67
C GLN A 89 -11.50 -5.86 -15.47
N GLY A 90 -11.14 -4.58 -15.27
CA GLY A 90 -12.08 -3.48 -15.03
C GLY A 90 -12.45 -3.28 -13.55
N VAL A 91 -11.62 -3.79 -12.62
CA VAL A 91 -11.79 -3.58 -11.17
C VAL A 91 -11.03 -2.34 -10.74
N THR A 92 -11.68 -1.40 -10.07
CA THR A 92 -11.03 -0.23 -9.47
C THR A 92 -10.41 -0.62 -8.13
N LEU A 93 -9.14 -0.27 -7.93
CA LEU A 93 -8.39 -0.64 -6.73
C LEU A 93 -8.13 0.62 -5.89
N PHE A 94 -8.50 0.55 -4.62
CA PHE A 94 -8.21 1.57 -3.62
C PHE A 94 -7.02 1.13 -2.79
N TRP A 95 -5.97 1.94 -2.80
CA TRP A 95 -4.75 1.68 -2.07
C TRP A 95 -4.75 2.53 -0.79
N THR A 96 -4.74 1.86 0.36
CA THR A 96 -4.47 2.52 1.65
C THR A 96 -3.07 2.13 2.11
N ASP A 97 -2.15 3.08 2.01
CA ASP A 97 -0.89 2.94 2.71
C ASP A 97 -1.01 3.63 4.07
N THR A 98 -0.69 2.91 5.14
CA THR A 98 -0.53 3.55 6.45
C THR A 98 0.82 4.26 6.54
N ARG A 99 1.79 3.91 5.67
CA ARG A 99 3.17 4.39 5.68
C ARG A 99 3.75 4.35 4.26
N PHE A 100 3.29 5.28 3.42
CA PHE A 100 3.80 5.47 2.05
C PHE A 100 5.34 5.54 1.99
N LEU A 101 5.97 6.09 3.03
CA LEU A 101 7.42 6.25 3.11
C LEU A 101 8.20 5.10 3.79
N GLY A 102 7.53 4.04 4.28
CA GLY A 102 8.20 3.00 5.08
C GLY A 102 8.74 3.48 6.43
N LEU A 103 8.35 4.68 6.88
CA LEU A 103 8.75 5.22 8.17
C LEU A 103 7.85 4.66 9.28
N PRO A 104 8.39 4.04 10.34
CA PRO A 104 7.62 3.86 11.56
C PRO A 104 7.23 5.23 12.11
N SER A 105 6.04 5.34 12.72
CA SER A 105 5.65 6.49 13.54
C SER A 105 6.56 6.55 14.77
N LEU A 106 7.79 7.05 14.58
CA LEU A 106 8.79 7.29 15.60
C LEU A 106 9.08 8.80 15.58
N ALA A 107 8.25 9.56 16.29
CA ALA A 107 8.80 10.70 16.99
C ALA A 107 9.71 10.17 18.13
N PRO A 108 10.94 10.66 18.34
CA PRO A 108 11.89 11.24 17.39
C PRO A 108 13.19 10.41 17.37
N ARG A 109 13.48 9.68 16.29
CA ARG A 109 14.89 9.36 15.98
C ARG A 109 15.39 10.40 14.99
N ARG A 110 16.13 11.36 15.54
CA ARG A 110 16.89 12.36 14.80
C ARG A 110 17.86 11.64 13.87
N HIS A 111 17.57 11.62 12.58
CA HIS A 111 18.52 12.09 11.57
C HIS A 111 17.81 12.31 10.25
N ALA A 112 18.24 13.40 9.62
CA ALA A 112 17.61 14.06 8.51
C ALA A 112 18.03 13.46 7.17
N GLY A 113 17.19 13.74 6.18
CA GLY A 113 17.41 13.42 4.77
C GLY A 113 16.83 12.06 4.44
N PHE A 114 15.86 12.01 3.52
CA PHE A 114 16.08 11.29 2.26
C PHE A 114 14.86 11.40 1.32
N SER A 115 15.19 11.96 0.16
CA SER A 115 14.80 11.61 -1.22
C SER A 115 13.37 11.18 -1.56
N ARG A 116 12.76 11.96 -2.47
CA ARG A 116 11.50 11.71 -3.22
C ARG A 116 11.53 10.46 -4.14
N THR A 117 12.50 9.56 -3.99
CA THR A 117 12.88 8.57 -5.02
C THR A 117 11.98 7.32 -5.06
N ALA A 118 11.22 7.01 -4.01
CA ALA A 118 10.35 5.83 -4.01
C ALA A 118 9.14 5.96 -4.96
N LEU A 119 8.72 7.18 -5.30
CA LEU A 119 7.59 7.45 -6.21
C LEU A 119 7.90 7.13 -7.67
N TYR A 120 9.14 7.35 -8.12
CA TYR A 120 9.50 7.19 -9.53
C TYR A 120 9.69 5.73 -9.95
N PHE A 121 10.08 4.85 -9.02
CA PHE A 121 10.28 3.44 -9.36
C PHE A 121 8.98 2.64 -9.41
N ALA A 122 7.85 3.14 -8.92
CA ALA A 122 6.61 2.37 -8.83
C ALA A 122 5.83 2.25 -10.16
N PHE A 123 6.07 3.13 -11.14
CA PHE A 123 5.27 3.17 -12.39
C PHE A 123 6.05 3.61 -13.65
N GLY A 124 7.38 3.52 -13.63
CA GLY A 124 8.22 3.65 -14.83
C GLY A 124 8.15 2.41 -15.72
#